data_AF-A0AAU1L2S8-F1
#
_entry.id   AF-A0AAU1L2S8-F1
#
_cell.length_a   1.000
_cell.length_b   1.000
_cell.length_c   1.000
_cell.angle_alpha   90.00
_cell.angle_beta   90.00
_cell.angle_gamma   90.00
#
_symmetry.space_group_name_H-M   'P 1'
#
loop_
_entity.id
_entity.type
_entity.pdbx_description
1 polymer ?
#
loop_
_entity_poly.entity_id
_entity_poly.type
_entity_poly.pdbx_seq_one_letter_code
_entity_poly.pdbx_strand_id
1 'polypeptide(L)'
;MEEQNLHHRPGSPVRSGIPEHGRIPKYYAVKALIADLLDDLGEGGLLPTERDLAERYEVSRETVRQALRELLLEGRLRRSGRGTVVAGPKLEQPLSLASYTEGVRRQGRRPGRNLIGLEQFPCPSELATGIGAEPGEPVWHLERVLLADDERVGLESTYIRVARAPRLDTEFQPDSSFYGYLLDRLGISFGDADEKLETVLATPREALLIGTPPALPMLLIHRFSRDQDGRPLERVRSLYRGDRFSFTTHLRPE
;
A
#
# COMPACT_ATOMS: atom_id res chain seq x y z
N MET A 1 37.40 -13.95 -9.38
CA MET A 1 36.16 -13.69 -8.64
C MET A 1 35.77 -14.99 -7.99
N GLU A 2 36.30 -15.19 -6.79
CA GLU A 2 35.98 -16.33 -5.94
C GLU A 2 34.48 -16.38 -5.65
N GLU A 3 33.96 -17.59 -5.44
CA GLU A 3 32.63 -17.85 -4.92
C GLU A 3 32.40 -17.03 -3.65
N GLN A 4 31.80 -15.85 -3.79
CA GLN A 4 31.21 -15.15 -2.67
C GLN A 4 30.07 -16.05 -2.18
N ASN A 5 30.35 -16.78 -1.10
CA ASN A 5 29.36 -17.51 -0.32
C ASN A 5 28.31 -16.51 0.19
N LEU A 6 27.31 -16.21 -0.64
CA LEU A 6 26.08 -15.59 -0.17
C LEU A 6 25.39 -16.62 0.73
N HIS A 7 25.68 -16.56 2.04
CA HIS A 7 25.02 -17.38 3.04
C HIS A 7 23.50 -17.22 2.93
N HIS A 8 22.78 -18.34 2.84
CA HIS A 8 21.32 -18.35 2.84
C HIS A 8 20.80 -17.75 4.14
N ARG A 9 20.15 -16.58 4.06
CA ARG A 9 19.49 -15.95 5.21
C ARG A 9 18.03 -16.45 5.30
N PRO A 10 17.54 -16.87 6.49
CA PRO A 10 16.13 -17.23 6.67
C PRO A 10 15.19 -16.14 6.14
N GLY A 11 14.17 -16.53 5.37
CA GLY A 11 13.23 -15.60 4.72
C GLY A 11 13.71 -14.99 3.40
N SER A 12 14.95 -15.23 2.97
CA SER A 12 15.41 -14.86 1.63
C SER A 12 14.97 -15.87 0.57
N PRO A 13 14.86 -15.47 -0.71
CA PRO A 13 14.60 -16.41 -1.80
C PRO A 13 15.59 -17.58 -1.78
N VAL A 14 15.16 -18.76 -2.22
CA VAL A 14 16.01 -19.95 -2.34
C VAL A 14 17.25 -19.62 -3.16
N ARG A 15 18.43 -20.02 -2.69
CA ARG A 15 19.75 -19.68 -3.28
C ARG A 15 19.96 -18.18 -3.48
N SER A 16 19.29 -17.35 -2.68
CA SER A 16 19.31 -15.89 -2.83
C SER A 16 18.95 -15.48 -4.26
N GLY A 17 17.96 -16.15 -4.88
CA GLY A 17 17.49 -15.84 -6.23
C GLY A 17 18.44 -16.24 -7.37
N ILE A 18 19.51 -16.97 -7.09
CA ILE A 18 20.50 -17.41 -8.09
C ILE A 18 19.93 -18.57 -8.93
N PRO A 19 19.91 -18.45 -10.27
CA PRO A 19 19.46 -19.53 -11.14
C PRO A 19 20.29 -20.82 -11.03
N GLU A 20 19.70 -21.96 -11.42
CA GLU A 20 20.35 -23.28 -11.32
C GLU A 20 21.64 -23.41 -12.12
N HIS A 21 21.78 -22.66 -13.21
CA HIS A 21 22.99 -22.61 -14.02
C HIS A 21 24.12 -21.77 -13.37
N GLY A 22 23.96 -21.31 -12.13
CA GLY A 22 25.00 -20.69 -11.29
C GLY A 22 25.46 -19.29 -11.72
N ARG A 23 24.91 -18.73 -12.81
CA ARG A 23 25.29 -17.39 -13.27
C ARG A 23 24.38 -16.35 -12.65
N ILE A 24 24.93 -15.60 -11.69
CA ILE A 24 24.26 -14.46 -11.08
C ILE A 24 24.31 -13.29 -12.06
N PRO A 25 23.18 -12.67 -12.42
CA PRO A 25 23.20 -11.42 -13.16
C PRO A 25 24.00 -10.36 -12.38
N LYS A 26 24.88 -9.60 -13.07
CA LYS A 26 25.74 -8.60 -12.40
C LYS A 26 24.94 -7.60 -11.56
N TYR A 27 23.76 -7.19 -12.03
CA TYR A 27 22.92 -6.25 -11.27
C TYR A 27 22.46 -6.87 -9.94
N TYR A 28 22.20 -8.17 -9.91
CA TYR A 28 21.71 -8.87 -8.72
C TYR A 28 22.82 -9.00 -7.67
N ALA A 29 24.05 -9.30 -8.10
CA ALA A 29 25.22 -9.29 -7.22
C ALA A 29 25.44 -7.88 -6.63
N VAL A 30 25.38 -6.83 -7.45
CA VAL A 30 25.51 -5.44 -7.00
C VAL A 30 24.37 -5.04 -6.06
N LYS A 31 23.14 -5.51 -6.30
CA LYS A 31 21.99 -5.29 -5.43
C LYS A 31 22.23 -5.87 -4.04
N ALA A 32 22.80 -7.08 -3.93
CA ALA A 32 23.15 -7.68 -2.65
C ALA A 32 24.21 -6.86 -1.89
N LEU A 33 25.22 -6.34 -2.58
CA LEU A 33 26.24 -5.45 -1.97
C LEU A 33 25.63 -4.12 -1.52
N ILE A 34 24.75 -3.53 -2.32
CA ILE A 34 24.03 -2.31 -1.94
C ILE A 34 23.12 -2.59 -0.75
N ALA A 35 22.45 -3.74 -0.72
CA ALA A 35 21.59 -4.16 0.38
C ALA A 35 22.34 -4.20 1.72
N ASP A 36 23.54 -4.77 1.76
CA ASP A 36 24.36 -4.77 2.99
C ASP A 36 24.76 -3.32 3.37
N LEU A 37 25.09 -2.46 2.39
CA LEU A 37 25.34 -1.03 2.65
C LEU A 37 24.12 -0.30 3.23
N LEU A 38 22.89 -0.69 2.87
CA LEU A 38 21.69 -0.05 3.44
C LEU A 38 21.56 -0.36 4.93
N ASP A 39 21.96 -1.57 5.35
CA ASP A 39 21.92 -1.99 6.75
C ASP A 39 22.92 -1.16 7.58
N ASP A 40 24.08 -0.82 7.02
CA ASP A 40 25.06 0.09 7.65
C ASP A 40 24.58 1.55 7.72
N LEU A 41 23.87 2.02 6.68
CA LEU A 41 23.41 3.41 6.58
C LEU A 41 22.20 3.72 7.48
N GLY A 42 21.34 2.73 7.73
CA GLY A 42 20.11 2.87 8.52
C GLY A 42 19.03 3.74 7.85
N GLU A 43 17.80 3.71 8.40
CA GLU A 43 16.65 4.48 7.87
C GLU A 43 16.99 5.97 7.71
N GLY A 44 16.71 6.53 6.53
CA GLY A 44 17.00 7.93 6.21
C GLY A 44 18.44 8.21 5.79
N GLY A 45 19.35 7.24 5.90
CA GLY A 45 20.72 7.35 5.43
C GLY A 45 20.80 7.67 3.93
N LEU A 46 21.65 8.64 3.57
CA LEU A 46 21.80 9.07 2.18
C LEU A 46 22.63 8.06 1.39
N LEU A 47 22.07 7.60 0.28
CA LEU A 47 22.77 6.67 -0.60
C LEU A 47 23.82 7.41 -1.44
N PRO A 48 25.03 6.84 -1.63
CA PRO A 48 26.01 7.35 -2.61
C PRO A 48 25.43 7.44 -4.02
N THR A 49 26.03 8.26 -4.88
CA THR A 49 25.48 8.47 -6.22
C THR A 49 25.62 7.21 -7.10
N GLU A 50 24.82 7.11 -8.16
CA GLU A 50 24.95 6.00 -9.14
C GLU A 50 26.38 5.87 -9.69
N ARG A 51 27.10 7.00 -9.80
CA ARG A 51 28.49 7.04 -10.27
C ARG A 51 29.42 6.45 -9.22
N ASP A 52 29.33 6.90 -7.97
CA ASP A 52 30.20 6.43 -6.89
C ASP A 52 30.01 4.93 -6.65
N LEU A 53 28.77 4.44 -6.70
CA LEU A 53 28.47 3.01 -6.58
C LEU A 53 29.02 2.19 -7.77
N ALA A 54 29.00 2.75 -8.98
CA ALA A 54 29.53 2.08 -10.17
C ALA A 54 31.06 1.96 -10.11
N GLU A 55 31.73 3.02 -9.66
CA GLU A 55 33.18 3.03 -9.42
C GLU A 55 33.54 2.08 -8.27
N ARG A 56 32.82 2.13 -7.14
CA ARG A 56 33.05 1.28 -5.95
C ARG A 56 32.92 -0.21 -6.23
N TYR A 57 31.96 -0.61 -7.06
CA TYR A 57 31.68 -2.03 -7.34
C TYR A 57 32.18 -2.49 -8.72
N GLU A 58 32.95 -1.66 -9.42
CA GLU A 58 33.57 -1.97 -10.72
C GLU A 58 32.57 -2.49 -11.78
N VAL A 59 31.40 -1.84 -11.86
CA VAL A 59 30.31 -2.21 -12.78
C VAL A 59 29.86 -1.01 -13.60
N SER A 60 29.10 -1.27 -14.66
CA SER A 60 28.50 -0.19 -15.44
C SER A 60 27.46 0.57 -14.61
N ARG A 61 27.27 1.86 -14.91
CA ARG A 61 26.21 2.67 -14.31
C ARG A 61 24.82 2.09 -14.55
N GLU A 62 24.58 1.43 -15.68
CA GLU A 62 23.29 0.80 -15.97
C GLU A 62 23.02 -0.40 -15.05
N THR A 63 24.06 -1.17 -14.71
CA THR A 63 23.98 -2.28 -13.75
C THR A 63 23.58 -1.78 -12.35
N VAL A 64 24.20 -0.69 -11.87
CA VAL A 64 23.81 -0.05 -10.61
C VAL A 64 22.38 0.47 -10.68
N ARG A 65 22.03 1.16 -11.76
CA ARG A 65 20.68 1.72 -11.95
C ARG A 65 19.60 0.65 -11.88
N GLN A 66 19.84 -0.52 -12.50
CA GLN A 66 18.92 -1.65 -12.42
C GLN A 66 18.79 -2.17 -10.97
N ALA A 67 19.90 -2.35 -10.27
CA ALA A 67 19.89 -2.76 -8.86
C ALA A 67 19.10 -1.78 -7.97
N LEU A 68 19.32 -0.47 -8.15
CA LEU A 68 18.61 0.57 -7.41
C LEU A 68 17.13 0.62 -7.74
N ARG A 69 16.74 0.38 -9.00
CA ARG A 69 15.32 0.29 -9.39
C ARG A 69 14.62 -0.84 -8.65
N GLU A 70 15.26 -2.01 -8.53
CA GLU A 70 14.66 -3.13 -7.79
C GLU A 70 14.55 -2.83 -6.29
N LEU A 71 15.57 -2.25 -5.67
CA LEU A 71 15.52 -1.87 -4.25
C LEU A 71 14.47 -0.78 -3.97
N LEU A 72 14.22 0.12 -4.93
CA LEU A 72 13.11 1.08 -4.86
C LEU A 72 11.75 0.36 -4.94
N LEU A 73 11.58 -0.59 -5.85
CA LEU A 73 10.35 -1.38 -5.99
C LEU A 73 10.08 -2.27 -4.76
N GLU A 74 11.14 -2.77 -4.13
CA GLU A 74 11.05 -3.53 -2.88
C GLU A 74 10.73 -2.66 -1.66
N GLY A 75 10.83 -1.34 -1.80
CA GLY A 75 10.59 -0.40 -0.70
C GLY A 75 11.76 -0.25 0.25
N ARG A 76 12.96 -0.72 -0.12
CA ARG A 76 14.19 -0.55 0.69
C ARG A 76 14.83 0.82 0.50
N LEU A 77 14.50 1.49 -0.60
CA LEU A 77 14.94 2.84 -0.92
C LEU A 77 13.74 3.74 -1.16
N ARG A 78 13.91 5.04 -0.94
CA ARG A 78 12.95 6.07 -1.35
C ARG A 78 13.64 7.31 -1.88
N ARG A 79 12.95 8.06 -2.74
CA ARG A 79 13.42 9.37 -3.18
C ARG A 79 13.23 10.40 -2.06
N SER A 80 14.23 11.25 -1.88
CA SER A 80 14.19 12.37 -0.94
C SER A 80 14.84 13.58 -1.60
N GLY A 81 14.02 14.53 -2.05
CA GLY A 81 14.48 15.65 -2.88
C GLY A 81 15.21 15.14 -4.14
N ARG A 82 16.46 15.56 -4.32
CA ARG A 82 17.31 15.12 -5.46
C ARG A 82 18.07 13.81 -5.19
N GLY A 83 18.01 13.28 -3.97
CA GLY A 83 18.74 12.09 -3.55
C GLY A 83 17.87 10.83 -3.44
N THR A 84 18.53 9.73 -3.13
CA THR A 84 17.90 8.47 -2.73
C THR A 84 18.37 8.16 -1.31
N VAL A 85 17.45 7.80 -0.43
CA VAL A 85 17.75 7.44 0.96
C VAL A 85 17.24 6.04 1.27
N VAL A 86 17.80 5.42 2.30
CA VAL A 86 17.25 4.18 2.87
C VAL A 86 15.83 4.45 3.36
N ALA A 87 14.88 3.62 2.92
CA ALA A 87 13.52 3.66 3.40
C ALA A 87 13.39 2.91 4.74
N GLY A 88 12.45 3.33 5.57
CA GLY A 88 12.06 2.55 6.74
C GLY A 88 11.35 1.25 6.35
N PRO A 89 11.05 0.37 7.32
CA PRO A 89 10.25 -0.82 7.06
C PRO A 89 8.89 -0.45 6.45
N LYS A 90 8.32 -1.39 5.68
CA LYS A 90 6.94 -1.26 5.20
C LYS A 90 6.00 -1.19 6.39
N LEU A 91 4.89 -0.47 6.19
CA LEU A 91 3.79 -0.44 7.13
C LEU A 91 3.05 -1.76 7.09
N GLU A 92 3.01 -2.45 8.22
CA GLU A 92 2.28 -3.70 8.42
C GLU A 92 0.82 -3.39 8.75
N GLN A 93 -0.07 -3.53 7.78
CA GLN A 93 -1.50 -3.35 7.99
C GLN A 93 -2.15 -4.69 8.31
N PRO A 94 -2.76 -4.87 9.50
CA PRO A 94 -3.48 -6.10 9.80
C PRO A 94 -4.75 -6.18 8.94
N LEU A 95 -4.97 -7.33 8.29
CA LEU A 95 -6.26 -7.67 7.66
C LEU A 95 -7.25 -7.95 8.78
N SER A 96 -8.01 -6.92 9.15
CA SER A 96 -8.92 -6.94 10.28
C SER A 96 -10.04 -5.92 10.07
N LEU A 97 -11.04 -5.92 10.96
CA LEU A 97 -12.08 -4.88 10.97
C LEU A 97 -11.57 -3.52 11.45
N ALA A 98 -10.32 -3.43 11.93
CA ALA A 98 -9.72 -2.18 12.36
C ALA A 98 -9.56 -1.21 11.18
N SER A 99 -9.74 0.08 11.47
CA SER A 99 -9.56 1.11 10.44
C SER A 99 -8.08 1.26 10.06
N TYR A 100 -7.82 1.72 8.82
CA TYR A 100 -6.50 2.19 8.39
C TYR A 100 -5.82 3.10 9.42
N THR A 101 -6.59 3.99 10.04
CA THR A 101 -6.12 4.94 11.05
C THR A 101 -5.43 4.23 12.22
N GLU A 102 -6.02 3.13 12.69
CA GLU A 102 -5.48 2.37 13.82
C GLU A 102 -4.22 1.60 13.43
N GLY A 103 -4.21 0.99 12.24
CA GLY A 103 -3.06 0.24 11.74
C GLY A 103 -1.80 1.11 11.63
N VAL A 104 -1.94 2.32 11.08
CA VAL A 104 -0.83 3.28 10.95
C VAL A 104 -0.39 3.83 12.33
N ARG A 105 -1.33 4.17 13.21
CA ARG A 105 -1.00 4.68 14.56
C ARG A 105 -0.26 3.66 15.42
N ARG A 106 -0.64 2.37 15.35
CA ARG A 106 0.03 1.30 16.10
C ARG A 106 1.51 1.16 15.76
N GLN A 107 1.91 1.66 14.59
CA GLN A 107 3.29 1.64 14.10
C GLN A 107 4.01 2.97 14.34
N GLY A 108 3.45 3.86 15.16
CA GLY A 108 4.07 5.14 15.51
C GLY A 108 4.04 6.19 14.40
N ARG A 109 3.22 5.99 13.36
CA ARG A 109 3.10 6.88 12.21
C ARG A 109 1.82 7.71 12.28
N ARG A 110 1.81 8.89 11.66
CA ARG A 110 0.63 9.77 11.59
C ARG A 110 -0.22 9.42 10.37
N PRO A 111 -1.45 8.88 10.54
CA PRO A 111 -2.36 8.72 9.43
C PRO A 111 -2.91 10.08 9.00
N GLY A 112 -3.09 10.26 7.70
CA GLY A 112 -3.75 11.41 7.11
C GLY A 112 -4.56 11.01 5.89
N ARG A 113 -5.45 11.90 5.44
CA ARG A 113 -6.28 11.68 4.25
C ARG A 113 -6.52 12.99 3.53
N ASN A 114 -6.45 12.94 2.22
CA ASN A 114 -6.86 14.06 1.36
C ASN A 114 -8.07 13.66 0.54
N LEU A 115 -9.15 14.44 0.65
CA LEU A 115 -10.35 14.24 -0.17
C LEU A 115 -10.04 14.47 -1.64
N ILE A 116 -10.43 13.52 -2.49
CA ILE A 116 -10.43 13.68 -3.95
C ILE A 116 -11.83 14.03 -4.44
N GLY A 117 -12.85 13.33 -3.93
CA GLY A 117 -14.24 13.58 -4.28
C GLY A 117 -15.22 12.95 -3.31
N LEU A 118 -16.36 13.61 -3.15
CA LEU A 118 -17.55 13.07 -2.50
C LEU A 118 -18.73 13.38 -3.40
N GLU A 119 -19.36 12.33 -3.94
CA GLU A 119 -20.44 12.47 -4.93
C GLU A 119 -21.58 11.49 -4.67
N GLN A 120 -22.77 11.82 -5.16
CA GLN A 120 -23.90 10.89 -5.24
C GLN A 120 -24.14 10.51 -6.69
N PHE A 121 -24.50 9.25 -6.91
CA PHE A 121 -24.89 8.74 -8.21
C PHE A 121 -25.88 7.58 -8.06
N PRO A 122 -26.71 7.30 -9.07
CA PRO A 122 -27.59 6.13 -9.07
C PRO A 122 -26.77 4.83 -9.03
N CYS A 123 -27.14 3.91 -8.14
CA CYS A 123 -26.41 2.66 -7.93
C CYS A 123 -26.40 1.80 -9.20
N PRO A 124 -25.23 1.43 -9.75
CA PRO A 124 -25.14 0.47 -10.84
C PRO A 124 -25.41 -0.95 -10.32
N SER A 125 -25.88 -1.82 -11.21
CA SER A 125 -26.26 -3.20 -10.85
C SER A 125 -25.11 -4.01 -10.26
N GLU A 126 -23.87 -3.77 -10.70
CA GLU A 126 -22.66 -4.45 -10.20
C GLU A 126 -22.26 -4.03 -8.78
N LEU A 127 -22.80 -2.92 -8.28
CA LEU A 127 -22.61 -2.44 -6.91
C LEU A 127 -23.77 -2.84 -6.01
N ALA A 128 -25.00 -2.84 -6.56
CA ALA A 128 -26.26 -3.03 -5.85
C ALA A 128 -26.24 -4.19 -4.86
N THR A 129 -25.94 -5.41 -5.34
CA THR A 129 -25.89 -6.63 -4.52
C THR A 129 -24.92 -6.51 -3.36
N GLY A 130 -23.74 -5.92 -3.58
CA GLY A 130 -22.66 -5.87 -2.59
C GLY A 130 -22.94 -4.93 -1.41
N ILE A 131 -23.76 -3.90 -1.60
CA ILE A 131 -24.12 -2.92 -0.56
C ILE A 131 -25.60 -3.01 -0.15
N GLY A 132 -26.32 -4.01 -0.66
CA GLY A 132 -27.74 -4.22 -0.41
C GLY A 132 -28.61 -3.07 -0.90
N ALA A 133 -28.26 -2.46 -2.04
CA ALA A 133 -29.05 -1.43 -2.70
C ALA A 133 -29.86 -2.02 -3.85
N GLU A 134 -30.90 -1.30 -4.27
CA GLU A 134 -31.56 -1.56 -5.55
C GLU A 134 -30.85 -0.78 -6.69
N PRO A 135 -30.78 -1.33 -7.91
CA PRO A 135 -30.28 -0.57 -9.06
C PRO A 135 -31.02 0.77 -9.22
N GLY A 136 -30.27 1.85 -9.33
CA GLY A 136 -30.79 3.23 -9.38
C GLY A 136 -30.98 3.92 -8.03
N GLU A 137 -30.93 3.20 -6.90
CA GLU A 137 -30.96 3.83 -5.57
C GLU A 137 -29.74 4.76 -5.40
N PRO A 138 -29.89 5.94 -4.76
CA PRO A 138 -28.77 6.86 -4.59
C PRO A 138 -27.69 6.30 -3.65
N VAL A 139 -26.44 6.38 -4.11
CA VAL A 139 -25.25 5.90 -3.41
C VAL A 139 -24.22 7.01 -3.32
N TRP A 140 -23.57 7.12 -2.16
CA TRP A 140 -22.39 7.95 -1.98
C TRP A 140 -21.14 7.24 -2.50
N HIS A 141 -20.27 7.98 -3.19
CA HIS A 141 -18.89 7.61 -3.46
C HIS A 141 -17.95 8.62 -2.80
N LEU A 142 -17.16 8.14 -1.85
CA LEU A 142 -16.11 8.89 -1.16
C LEU A 142 -14.75 8.39 -1.64
N GLU A 143 -13.98 9.24 -2.31
CA GLU A 143 -12.65 8.92 -2.79
C GLU A 143 -11.58 9.76 -2.07
N ARG A 144 -10.56 9.11 -1.52
CA ARG A 144 -9.52 9.76 -0.71
C ARG A 144 -8.14 9.17 -0.98
N VAL A 145 -7.13 10.03 -1.00
CA VAL A 145 -5.73 9.61 -0.94
C VAL A 145 -5.35 9.40 0.52
N LEU A 146 -4.77 8.24 0.83
CA LEU A 146 -4.28 7.86 2.14
C LEU A 146 -2.84 8.34 2.35
N LEU A 147 -2.55 8.89 3.53
CA LEU A 147 -1.24 9.42 3.92
C LEU A 147 -0.69 8.73 5.16
N ALA A 148 0.61 8.47 5.17
CA ALA A 148 1.37 8.13 6.38
C ALA A 148 2.56 9.08 6.49
N ASP A 149 2.65 9.84 7.60
CA ASP A 149 3.64 10.92 7.79
C ASP A 149 3.72 11.88 6.59
N ASP A 150 2.55 12.31 6.11
CA ASP A 150 2.34 13.17 4.93
C ASP A 150 2.80 12.56 3.57
N GLU A 151 3.33 11.34 3.56
CA GLU A 151 3.60 10.60 2.33
C GLU A 151 2.34 9.91 1.82
N ARG A 152 2.05 10.07 0.52
CA ARG A 152 0.95 9.38 -0.16
C ARG A 152 1.24 7.90 -0.29
N VAL A 153 0.36 7.08 0.28
CA VAL A 153 0.55 5.63 0.38
C VAL A 153 -0.54 4.79 -0.27
N GLY A 154 -1.69 5.39 -0.57
CA GLY A 154 -2.76 4.69 -1.25
C GLY A 154 -3.90 5.59 -1.69
N LEU A 155 -4.88 4.97 -2.35
CA LEU A 155 -6.13 5.57 -2.77
C LEU A 155 -7.28 4.67 -2.33
N GLU A 156 -8.30 5.24 -1.71
CA GLU A 156 -9.46 4.52 -1.19
C GLU A 156 -10.72 5.08 -1.82
N SER A 157 -11.58 4.20 -2.34
CA SER A 157 -12.92 4.50 -2.84
C SER A 157 -13.93 3.74 -1.99
N THR A 158 -14.78 4.46 -1.27
CA THR A 158 -15.82 3.90 -0.39
C THR A 158 -17.20 4.18 -0.98
N TYR A 159 -18.03 3.15 -1.03
CA TYR A 159 -19.40 3.21 -1.52
C TYR A 159 -20.37 2.81 -0.41
N ILE A 160 -21.36 3.65 -0.14
CA ILE A 160 -22.39 3.43 0.87
C ILE A 160 -23.73 4.00 0.40
N ARG A 161 -24.83 3.29 0.69
CA ARG A 161 -26.18 3.79 0.39
C ARG A 161 -26.44 5.11 1.09
N VAL A 162 -27.05 6.07 0.38
CA VAL A 162 -27.43 7.37 0.97
C VAL A 162 -28.36 7.15 2.18
N ALA A 163 -29.27 6.16 2.12
CA ALA A 163 -30.16 5.83 3.23
C ALA A 163 -29.41 5.46 4.55
N ARG A 164 -28.20 4.91 4.46
CA ARG A 164 -27.37 4.55 5.62
C ARG A 164 -26.59 5.74 6.19
N ALA A 165 -26.27 6.74 5.37
CA ALA A 165 -25.58 7.96 5.77
C ALA A 165 -26.16 9.20 5.06
N PRO A 166 -27.41 9.63 5.38
CA PRO A 166 -28.13 10.62 4.57
C PRO A 166 -27.47 12.01 4.50
N ARG A 167 -26.69 12.36 5.53
CA ARG A 167 -26.06 13.68 5.69
C ARG A 167 -24.54 13.64 5.60
N LEU A 168 -24.00 12.67 4.84
CA LEU A 168 -22.56 12.45 4.75
C LEU A 168 -21.81 13.72 4.27
N ASP A 169 -22.37 14.47 3.34
CA ASP A 169 -21.80 15.73 2.82
C ASP A 169 -21.70 16.86 3.85
N THR A 170 -22.57 16.86 4.85
CA THR A 170 -22.69 17.97 5.81
C THR A 170 -22.18 17.64 7.20
N GLU A 171 -22.20 16.37 7.60
CA GLU A 171 -21.80 15.94 8.95
C GLU A 171 -20.42 15.29 9.03
N PHE A 172 -19.84 14.88 7.89
CA PHE A 172 -18.55 14.19 7.85
C PHE A 172 -17.39 15.14 7.52
N GLN A 173 -16.33 15.05 8.30
CA GLN A 173 -15.06 15.71 8.01
C GLN A 173 -14.19 14.80 7.12
N PRO A 174 -13.86 15.20 5.87
CA PRO A 174 -13.25 14.29 4.91
C PRO A 174 -11.86 13.74 5.27
N ASP A 175 -11.08 14.49 6.05
CA ASP A 175 -9.76 14.14 6.57
C ASP A 175 -9.83 13.20 7.79
N SER A 176 -11.02 13.02 8.38
CA SER A 176 -11.26 12.18 9.55
C SER A 176 -11.45 10.69 9.21
N SER A 177 -11.60 9.87 10.25
CA SER A 177 -11.87 8.43 10.09
C SER A 177 -13.33 8.21 9.67
N PHE A 178 -13.56 7.59 8.51
CA PHE A 178 -14.92 7.24 8.07
C PHE A 178 -15.59 6.27 9.03
N TYR A 179 -14.84 5.27 9.54
CA TYR A 179 -15.36 4.30 10.50
C TYR A 179 -15.69 4.95 11.84
N GLY A 180 -14.89 5.96 12.26
CA GLY A 180 -15.20 6.74 13.45
C GLY A 180 -16.49 7.55 13.29
N TYR A 181 -16.69 8.17 12.12
CA TYR A 181 -17.95 8.85 11.80
C TYR A 181 -19.16 7.91 11.84
N LEU A 182 -19.07 6.72 11.22
CA LEU A 182 -20.15 5.72 11.26
C LEU A 182 -20.52 5.34 12.70
N LEU A 183 -19.51 5.09 13.54
CA LEU A 183 -19.72 4.72 14.94
C LEU A 183 -20.27 5.90 15.77
N ASP A 184 -19.53 6.99 15.82
CA ASP A 184 -19.77 8.08 16.78
C ASP A 184 -20.99 8.93 16.41
N ARG A 185 -21.29 9.07 15.11
CA ARG A 185 -22.39 9.92 14.62
C ARG A 185 -23.64 9.14 14.22
N LEU A 186 -23.47 7.94 13.68
CA LEU A 186 -24.59 7.14 13.17
C LEU A 186 -24.89 5.90 14.03
N GLY A 187 -24.05 5.58 15.03
CA GLY A 187 -24.21 4.38 15.86
C GLY A 187 -23.99 3.07 15.09
N ILE A 188 -23.37 3.12 13.91
CA ILE A 188 -23.16 1.96 13.05
C ILE A 188 -21.78 1.36 13.35
N SER A 189 -21.79 0.10 13.79
CA SER A 189 -20.57 -0.67 14.05
C SER A 189 -20.41 -1.80 13.03
N PHE A 190 -19.15 -2.13 12.70
CA PHE A 190 -18.82 -3.26 11.83
C PHE A 190 -19.02 -4.59 12.57
N GLY A 191 -19.70 -5.54 11.93
CA GLY A 191 -19.89 -6.91 12.41
C GLY A 191 -18.83 -7.84 11.83
N ASP A 192 -18.79 -7.94 10.49
CA ASP A 192 -17.82 -8.74 9.76
C ASP A 192 -17.58 -8.16 8.35
N ALA A 193 -16.62 -8.72 7.60
CA ALA A 193 -16.32 -8.31 6.24
C ALA A 193 -15.67 -9.44 5.43
N ASP A 194 -15.94 -9.43 4.11
CA ASP A 194 -15.21 -10.23 3.13
C ASP A 194 -14.17 -9.35 2.43
N GLU A 195 -12.92 -9.81 2.35
CA GLU A 195 -11.82 -9.10 1.69
C GLU A 195 -11.19 -9.97 0.59
N LYS A 196 -10.96 -9.36 -0.58
CA LYS A 196 -10.20 -9.93 -1.68
C LYS A 196 -8.95 -9.08 -1.92
N LEU A 197 -7.78 -9.71 -1.83
CA LEU A 197 -6.48 -9.08 -2.06
C LEU A 197 -5.91 -9.51 -3.41
N GLU A 198 -5.47 -8.56 -4.23
CA GLU A 198 -4.90 -8.78 -5.56
C GLU A 198 -3.67 -7.90 -5.78
N THR A 199 -2.77 -8.30 -6.69
CA THR A 199 -1.71 -7.43 -7.20
C THR A 199 -2.13 -6.80 -8.52
N VAL A 200 -1.95 -5.49 -8.66
CA VAL A 200 -2.25 -4.77 -9.90
C VAL A 200 -1.18 -3.72 -10.21
N LEU A 201 -1.21 -3.16 -11.41
CA LEU A 201 -0.53 -1.90 -11.69
C LEU A 201 -1.52 -0.74 -11.52
N ALA A 202 -1.01 0.40 -11.06
CA ALA A 202 -1.81 1.62 -10.99
C ALA A 202 -2.18 2.10 -12.39
N THR A 203 -3.43 2.50 -12.58
CA THR A 203 -3.83 3.28 -13.76
C THR A 203 -3.11 4.64 -13.77
N PRO A 204 -3.04 5.35 -14.91
CA PRO A 204 -2.39 6.66 -14.96
C PRO A 204 -2.94 7.69 -13.95
N ARG A 205 -4.25 7.68 -13.71
CA ARG A 205 -4.90 8.56 -12.71
C ARG A 205 -4.46 8.20 -11.29
N GLU A 206 -4.49 6.91 -10.94
CA GLU A 206 -4.06 6.43 -9.62
C GLU A 206 -2.58 6.73 -9.37
N ALA A 207 -1.72 6.48 -10.36
CA ALA A 207 -0.30 6.79 -10.29
C ALA A 207 -0.04 8.28 -10.06
N LEU A 208 -0.80 9.16 -10.73
CA LEU A 208 -0.72 10.61 -10.53
C LEU A 208 -1.17 11.02 -9.12
N LEU A 209 -2.34 10.52 -8.69
CA LEU A 209 -2.94 10.84 -7.39
C LEU A 209 -2.06 10.38 -6.23
N ILE A 210 -1.46 9.19 -6.32
CA ILE A 210 -0.60 8.62 -5.28
C ILE A 210 0.85 9.13 -5.43
N GLY A 211 1.27 9.53 -6.63
CA GLY A 211 2.63 10.00 -6.91
C GLY A 211 3.63 8.86 -7.09
N THR A 212 3.23 7.80 -7.79
CA THR A 212 4.04 6.61 -8.03
C THR A 212 4.37 6.43 -9.51
N PRO A 213 5.45 5.70 -9.85
CA PRO A 213 5.64 5.21 -11.21
C PRO A 213 4.49 4.26 -11.62
N PRO A 214 4.04 4.25 -12.89
CA PRO A 214 2.99 3.34 -13.34
C PRO A 214 3.34 1.85 -13.21
N ALA A 215 4.62 1.52 -13.28
CA ALA A 215 5.11 0.14 -13.17
C ALA A 215 5.28 -0.35 -11.72
N LEU A 216 4.95 0.48 -10.72
CA LEU A 216 5.00 0.06 -9.32
C LEU A 216 3.90 -0.99 -9.06
N PRO A 217 4.26 -2.20 -8.57
CA PRO A 217 3.26 -3.16 -8.13
C PRO A 217 2.46 -2.60 -6.95
N MET A 218 1.15 -2.65 -7.07
CA MET A 218 0.19 -2.19 -6.08
C MET A 218 -0.54 -3.38 -5.47
N LEU A 219 -0.99 -3.20 -4.23
CA LEU A 219 -1.87 -4.12 -3.53
C LEU A 219 -3.29 -3.57 -3.57
N LEU A 220 -4.18 -4.27 -4.24
CA LEU A 220 -5.59 -3.92 -4.38
C LEU A 220 -6.43 -4.76 -3.43
N ILE A 221 -7.20 -4.08 -2.58
CA ILE A 221 -8.16 -4.71 -1.67
C ILE A 221 -9.57 -4.32 -2.07
N HIS A 222 -10.41 -5.31 -2.27
CA HIS A 222 -11.85 -5.16 -2.33
C HIS A 222 -12.45 -5.66 -1.01
N ARG A 223 -13.20 -4.81 -0.32
CA ARG A 223 -13.88 -5.14 0.92
C ARG A 223 -15.38 -4.98 0.78
N PHE A 224 -16.13 -5.94 1.30
CA PHE A 224 -17.56 -5.81 1.54
C PHE A 224 -17.82 -5.99 3.02
N SER A 225 -18.45 -5.00 3.65
CA SER A 225 -18.63 -4.98 5.09
C SER A 225 -20.11 -5.07 5.46
N ARG A 226 -20.38 -5.77 6.57
CA ARG A 226 -21.69 -5.86 7.21
C ARG A 226 -21.63 -5.23 8.59
N ASP A 227 -22.74 -4.66 9.04
CA ASP A 227 -22.85 -4.16 10.41
C ASP A 227 -23.10 -5.31 11.40
N GLN A 228 -23.18 -4.99 12.69
CA GLN A 228 -23.42 -5.98 13.75
C GLN A 228 -24.79 -6.69 13.65
N ASP A 229 -25.75 -6.12 12.91
CA ASP A 229 -27.04 -6.76 12.62
C ASP A 229 -26.98 -7.64 11.36
N GLY A 230 -25.79 -7.80 10.75
CA GLY A 230 -25.58 -8.55 9.51
C GLY A 230 -26.04 -7.83 8.25
N ARG A 231 -26.40 -6.54 8.33
CA ARG A 231 -26.90 -5.79 7.16
C ARG A 231 -25.73 -5.27 6.32
N PRO A 232 -25.81 -5.32 4.99
CA PRO A 232 -24.81 -4.70 4.11
C PRO A 232 -24.62 -3.21 4.42
N LEU A 233 -23.36 -2.82 4.57
CA LEU A 233 -22.97 -1.48 5.00
C LEU A 233 -22.22 -0.72 3.90
N GLU A 234 -21.06 -1.23 3.49
CA GLU A 234 -20.20 -0.55 2.52
C GLU A 234 -19.48 -1.54 1.59
N ARG A 235 -19.09 -1.02 0.43
CA ARG A 235 -18.06 -1.61 -0.42
C ARG A 235 -16.88 -0.65 -0.47
N VAL A 236 -15.68 -1.17 -0.25
CA VAL A 236 -14.44 -0.38 -0.34
C VAL A 236 -13.52 -0.97 -1.38
N ARG A 237 -12.89 -0.11 -2.17
CA ARG A 237 -11.76 -0.42 -3.04
C ARG A 237 -10.56 0.37 -2.56
N SER A 238 -9.56 -0.30 -2.03
CA SER A 238 -8.32 0.33 -1.55
C SER A 238 -7.13 -0.12 -2.38
N LEU A 239 -6.39 0.84 -2.93
CA LEU A 239 -5.16 0.61 -3.66
C LEU A 239 -3.99 1.11 -2.81
N TYR A 240 -3.11 0.20 -2.41
CA TYR A 240 -1.93 0.51 -1.59
C TYR A 240 -0.64 0.32 -2.39
N ARG A 241 0.33 1.17 -2.09
CA ARG A 241 1.70 1.06 -2.60
C ARG A 241 2.38 -0.20 -2.08
N GLY A 242 2.73 -1.14 -2.97
CA GLY A 242 3.41 -2.37 -2.61
C GLY A 242 4.83 -2.17 -2.07
N ASP A 243 5.47 -1.03 -2.37
CA ASP A 243 6.75 -0.63 -1.79
C ASP A 243 6.62 -0.09 -0.36
N ARG A 244 5.40 0.25 0.11
CA ARG A 244 5.19 0.85 1.44
C ARG A 244 4.29 0.09 2.38
N PHE A 245 3.49 -0.84 1.87
CA PHE A 245 2.57 -1.63 2.67
C PHE A 245 2.87 -3.12 2.55
N SER A 246 2.73 -3.82 3.66
CA SER A 246 2.53 -5.26 3.76
C SER A 246 1.26 -5.53 4.55
N PHE A 247 0.63 -6.67 4.31
CA PHE A 247 -0.56 -7.09 5.03
C PHE A 247 -0.25 -8.33 5.87
N THR A 248 -0.76 -8.35 7.10
CA THR A 248 -0.58 -9.48 8.03
C THR A 248 -1.94 -9.97 8.52
N THR A 249 -2.05 -11.27 8.76
CA THR A 249 -3.23 -11.87 9.38
C THR A 249 -2.81 -13.03 10.25
N HIS A 250 -3.57 -13.27 11.32
CA HIS A 250 -3.39 -14.43 12.18
C HIS A 250 -4.49 -15.44 11.87
N LEU A 251 -4.09 -16.59 11.35
CA LEU A 251 -5.02 -17.69 11.05
C LEU A 251 -5.15 -18.63 12.26
N ARG A 252 -6.35 -19.15 12.49
CA ARG A 252 -6.62 -20.22 13.45
C ARG A 252 -7.16 -21.44 12.69
N PRO A 253 -6.88 -22.68 13.15
CA PRO A 253 -7.54 -23.87 12.61
C PRO A 253 -9.06 -23.74 12.75
N GLU A 254 -9.80 -24.22 11.75
CA GLU A 254 -11.26 -24.38 11.82
C GLU A 254 -11.67 -25.44 12.85
#